data_AF-A0A959JXL9-F1
#
_entry.id   AF-A0A959JXL9-F1
#
_cell.length_a   1.000
_cell.length_b   1.000
_cell.length_c   1.000
_cell.angle_alpha   90.00
_cell.angle_beta   90.00
_cell.angle_gamma   90.00
#
_symmetry.space_group_name_H-M   'P 1'
#
loop_
_entity.id
_entity.type
_entity.pdbx_description
1 polymer ?
#
loop_
_entity_poly.entity_id
_entity_poly.type
_entity_poly.pdbx_seq_one_letter_code
_entity_poly.pdbx_strand_id
1 'polypeptide(L)'
;MARSIAEMFADVDKLDKKSVAFLLKAIEENNLPGFDYLEFKQALKGLMSMNMDQHTAIRSAFTTGTTVGLTKEKLISSAEHYRQVLLKEKSQFDAALQKQMTQRVDGKRNEKSTLANKIQAYKQKIQDIEAEINKLQDRLDKADSEIAAAEEKIHETKDKFETTFQSFVKEIEKDLDTLNTVL
;
A
#
# COMPACT_ATOMS: atom_id res chain seq x y z
N MET A 1 30.23 -30.39 2.50
CA MET A 1 29.50 -30.63 3.76
C MET A 1 28.00 -30.40 3.55
N ALA A 2 27.55 -29.20 3.15
CA ALA A 2 26.12 -28.87 3.03
C ALA A 2 25.30 -29.80 2.13
N ARG A 3 25.86 -30.17 0.97
CA ARG A 3 25.24 -31.11 0.03
C ARG A 3 25.09 -32.52 0.62
N SER A 4 26.05 -32.93 1.47
CA SER A 4 26.03 -34.22 2.17
C SER A 4 24.99 -34.26 3.28
N ILE A 5 24.73 -33.14 3.95
CA ILE A 5 23.72 -33.03 5.03
C ILE A 5 22.31 -32.94 4.43
N ALA A 6 22.12 -32.16 3.36
CA ALA A 6 20.85 -32.07 2.62
C ALA A 6 20.30 -33.45 2.24
N GLU A 7 21.22 -34.28 1.76
CA GLU A 7 20.99 -35.64 1.32
C GLU A 7 20.56 -36.62 2.43
N MET A 8 20.68 -36.26 3.71
CA MET A 8 20.29 -37.10 4.87
C MET A 8 18.81 -36.95 5.25
N PHE A 9 18.14 -35.93 4.70
CA PHE A 9 16.73 -35.64 4.93
C PHE A 9 15.91 -36.08 3.71
N ALA A 10 14.77 -36.72 3.96
CA ALA A 10 13.89 -37.18 2.90
C ALA A 10 13.23 -36.00 2.18
N ASP A 11 12.97 -36.15 0.87
CA ASP A 11 12.21 -35.21 0.05
C ASP A 11 12.75 -33.77 -0.02
N VAL A 12 14.02 -33.54 0.31
CA VAL A 12 14.63 -32.18 0.25
C VAL A 12 14.53 -31.54 -1.13
N ASP A 13 14.56 -32.33 -2.20
CA ASP A 13 14.41 -31.85 -3.58
C ASP A 13 13.02 -31.26 -3.88
N LYS A 14 12.01 -31.55 -3.05
CA LYS A 14 10.65 -31.01 -3.15
C LYS A 14 10.44 -29.77 -2.29
N LEU A 15 11.42 -29.37 -1.48
CA LEU A 15 11.33 -28.23 -0.56
C LEU A 15 11.85 -26.94 -1.20
N ASP A 16 11.51 -25.79 -0.60
CA ASP A 16 12.04 -24.50 -1.04
C ASP A 16 13.56 -24.44 -0.88
N LYS A 17 14.26 -24.21 -1.99
CA LYS A 17 15.72 -24.27 -2.06
C LYS A 17 16.41 -23.25 -1.14
N LYS A 18 15.80 -22.08 -0.93
CA LYS A 18 16.38 -21.03 -0.07
C LYS A 18 16.21 -21.38 1.41
N SER A 19 15.01 -21.83 1.80
CA SER A 19 14.74 -22.31 3.15
C SER A 19 15.63 -23.50 3.51
N VAL A 20 15.79 -24.45 2.59
CA VAL A 20 16.71 -25.58 2.75
C VAL A 20 18.15 -25.09 2.95
N ALA A 21 18.66 -24.23 2.07
CA ALA A 21 20.03 -23.72 2.18
C ALA A 21 20.26 -22.96 3.50
N PHE A 22 19.26 -22.19 3.96
CA PHE A 22 19.33 -21.42 5.19
C PHE A 22 19.37 -22.33 6.43
N LEU A 23 18.46 -23.31 6.51
CA LEU A 23 18.40 -24.24 7.64
C LEU A 23 19.60 -25.19 7.69
N LEU A 24 20.10 -25.63 6.53
CA LEU A 24 21.32 -26.43 6.45
C LEU A 24 22.53 -25.66 6.94
N LYS A 25 22.66 -24.39 6.55
CA LYS A 25 23.73 -23.52 7.04
C LYS A 25 23.69 -23.39 8.57
N ALA A 26 22.50 -23.22 9.16
CA ALA A 26 22.36 -23.14 10.61
C ALA A 26 22.76 -24.45 11.32
N ILE A 27 22.42 -25.61 10.75
CA ILE A 27 22.88 -26.91 11.25
C ILE A 27 24.40 -27.02 11.17
N GLU A 28 25.02 -26.61 10.05
CA GLU A 28 26.48 -26.64 9.87
C GLU A 28 27.22 -25.73 10.86
N GLU A 29 26.73 -24.51 11.06
CA GLU A 29 27.32 -23.54 11.99
C GLU A 29 27.21 -24.00 13.46
N ASN A 30 26.26 -24.89 13.75
CA ASN A 30 26.05 -25.47 15.08
C ASN A 30 26.46 -26.95 15.14
N ASN A 31 27.33 -27.41 14.23
CA ASN A 31 27.77 -28.80 14.21
C ASN A 31 28.55 -29.16 15.48
N LEU A 32 28.26 -30.32 16.07
CA LEU A 32 28.95 -30.81 17.25
C LEU A 32 30.23 -31.57 16.84
N PRO A 33 31.23 -31.64 17.71
CA PRO A 33 32.44 -32.41 17.44
C PRO A 33 32.27 -33.91 17.72
N GLY A 34 32.89 -34.73 16.88
CA GLY A 34 32.96 -36.19 17.01
C GLY A 34 31.80 -36.90 16.31
N PHE A 35 31.63 -38.19 16.57
CA PHE A 35 30.51 -38.94 15.99
C PHE A 35 29.22 -38.60 16.77
N ASP A 36 28.27 -37.94 16.10
CA ASP A 36 26.98 -37.52 16.66
C ASP A 36 25.79 -37.93 15.77
N TYR A 37 24.63 -37.29 15.96
CA TYR A 37 23.43 -37.52 15.17
C TYR A 37 23.63 -37.36 13.64
N LEU A 38 24.41 -36.38 13.18
CA LEU A 38 24.62 -36.17 11.74
C LEU A 38 25.47 -37.28 11.13
N GLU A 39 26.58 -37.67 11.77
CA GLU A 39 27.42 -38.78 11.32
C GLU A 39 26.65 -40.11 11.41
N PHE A 40 25.83 -40.30 12.44
CA PHE A 40 24.93 -41.44 12.55
C PHE A 40 23.94 -41.49 11.38
N LYS A 41 23.31 -40.37 11.03
CA LYS A 41 22.39 -40.27 9.90
C LYS A 41 23.09 -40.49 8.56
N GLN A 42 24.32 -40.04 8.41
CA GLN A 42 25.15 -40.30 7.24
C GLN A 42 25.46 -41.79 7.09
N ALA A 43 25.92 -42.43 8.16
CA ALA A 43 26.22 -43.87 8.18
C ALA A 43 24.96 -44.69 7.90
N LEU A 44 23.84 -44.34 8.53
CA LEU A 44 22.55 -44.98 8.30
C LEU A 44 22.12 -44.90 6.83
N LYS A 45 22.24 -43.71 6.21
CA LYS A 45 21.93 -43.55 4.78
C LYS A 45 22.82 -44.46 3.91
N GLY A 46 24.12 -44.51 4.20
CA GLY A 46 25.08 -45.38 3.50
C GLY A 46 24.66 -46.86 3.55
N LEU A 47 24.36 -47.36 4.74
CA LEU A 47 23.90 -48.75 4.95
C LEU A 47 22.56 -49.04 4.26
N MET A 48 21.61 -48.12 4.31
CA MET A 48 20.33 -48.26 3.61
C MET A 48 20.51 -48.26 2.09
N SER A 49 21.50 -47.54 1.55
CA SER A 49 21.81 -47.57 0.12
C SER A 49 22.36 -48.92 -0.37
N MET A 50 22.84 -49.77 0.56
CA MET A 50 23.28 -51.14 0.31
C MET A 50 22.13 -52.16 0.47
N ASN A 51 20.87 -51.73 0.40
CA ASN A 51 19.66 -52.56 0.58
C ASN A 51 19.58 -53.26 1.96
N MET A 52 20.25 -52.73 2.98
CA MET A 52 20.05 -53.21 4.34
C MET A 52 18.69 -52.76 4.87
N ASP A 53 18.00 -53.64 5.60
CA ASP A 53 16.77 -53.27 6.27
C ASP A 53 17.03 -52.19 7.33
N GLN A 54 16.04 -51.33 7.57
CA GLN A 54 16.18 -50.16 8.43
C GLN A 54 16.61 -50.52 9.86
N HIS A 55 16.09 -51.61 10.43
CA HIS A 55 16.41 -52.00 11.81
C HIS A 55 17.85 -52.50 11.94
N THR A 56 18.33 -53.27 10.98
CA THR A 56 19.73 -53.71 10.92
C THR A 56 20.65 -52.53 10.64
N ALA A 57 20.31 -51.66 9.69
CA ALA A 57 21.10 -50.47 9.36
C ALA A 57 21.25 -49.52 10.56
N ILE A 58 20.17 -49.28 11.33
CA ILE A 58 20.21 -48.49 12.57
C ILE A 58 21.15 -49.14 13.61
N ARG A 59 21.02 -50.45 13.84
CA ARG A 59 21.86 -51.16 14.80
C ARG A 59 23.32 -51.14 14.38
N SER A 60 23.62 -51.42 13.11
CA SER A 60 24.97 -51.41 12.56
C SER A 60 25.62 -50.03 12.62
N ALA A 61 24.88 -48.96 12.24
CA ALA A 61 25.37 -47.58 12.38
C ALA A 61 25.66 -47.22 13.84
N PHE A 62 24.77 -47.61 14.76
CA PHE A 62 24.95 -47.35 16.18
C PHE A 62 26.15 -48.11 16.75
N THR A 63 26.28 -49.42 16.48
CA THR A 63 27.44 -50.23 16.90
C THR A 63 28.74 -49.65 16.37
N THR A 64 28.77 -49.22 15.11
CA THR A 64 29.94 -48.53 14.54
C THR A 64 30.26 -47.26 15.32
N GLY A 65 29.25 -46.41 15.58
CA GLY A 65 29.40 -45.21 16.38
C GLY A 65 29.91 -45.47 17.80
N THR A 66 29.49 -46.57 18.45
CA THR A 66 29.94 -46.89 19.82
C THR A 66 31.44 -47.14 19.90
N THR A 67 32.05 -47.68 18.83
CA THR A 67 33.50 -47.89 18.78
C THR A 67 34.31 -46.58 18.79
N VAL A 68 33.67 -45.47 18.42
CA VAL A 68 34.24 -44.11 18.39
C VAL A 68 33.61 -43.19 19.44
N GLY A 69 32.96 -43.76 20.46
CA GLY A 69 32.47 -43.02 21.63
C GLY A 69 31.04 -42.46 21.52
N LEU A 70 30.23 -42.92 20.57
CA LEU A 70 28.78 -42.62 20.57
C LEU A 70 28.07 -43.45 21.66
N THR A 71 27.27 -42.79 22.49
CA THR A 71 26.31 -43.46 23.38
C THR A 71 24.88 -43.13 22.95
N LYS A 72 23.90 -43.87 23.46
CA LYS A 72 22.48 -43.58 23.20
C LYS A 72 22.12 -42.18 23.68
N GLU A 73 22.61 -41.80 24.85
CA GLU A 73 22.39 -40.49 25.46
C GLU A 73 22.98 -39.39 24.57
N LYS A 74 24.21 -39.57 24.07
CA LYS A 74 24.86 -38.63 23.15
C LYS A 74 24.11 -38.52 21.81
N LEU A 75 23.62 -39.62 21.27
CA LEU A 75 22.84 -39.63 20.03
C LEU A 75 21.52 -38.85 20.19
N ILE A 76 20.81 -39.06 21.30
CA ILE A 76 19.56 -38.36 21.58
C ILE A 76 19.82 -36.88 21.86
N SER A 77 20.84 -36.55 22.67
CA SER A 77 21.13 -35.15 23.02
C SER A 77 21.62 -34.34 21.83
N SER A 78 22.44 -34.93 20.94
CA SER A 78 22.84 -34.28 19.68
C SER A 78 21.66 -34.09 18.71
N ALA A 79 20.77 -35.08 18.58
CA ALA A 79 19.54 -34.92 17.80
C ALA A 79 18.66 -33.77 18.33
N GLU A 80 18.50 -33.69 19.65
CA GLU A 80 17.75 -32.60 20.30
C GLU A 80 18.44 -31.24 20.11
N HIS A 81 19.77 -31.19 20.16
CA HIS A 81 20.54 -29.98 19.85
C HIS A 81 20.21 -29.44 18.46
N TYR A 82 20.31 -30.26 17.40
CA TYR A 82 19.98 -29.81 16.04
C TYR A 82 18.50 -29.43 15.89
N ARG A 83 17.59 -30.12 16.59
CA ARG A 83 16.18 -29.71 16.66
C ARG A 83 16.02 -28.32 17.27
N GLN A 84 16.71 -28.03 18.37
CA GLN A 84 16.67 -26.72 19.02
C GLN A 84 17.28 -25.61 18.15
N VAL A 85 18.35 -25.90 17.42
CA VAL A 85 18.92 -24.99 16.41
C VAL A 85 17.85 -24.62 15.37
N LEU A 86 17.16 -25.60 14.80
CA LEU A 86 16.09 -25.35 13.82
C LEU A 86 14.90 -24.58 14.41
N LEU A 87 14.51 -24.87 15.66
CA LEU A 87 13.45 -24.12 16.36
C LEU A 87 13.85 -22.65 16.59
N LYS A 88 15.12 -22.41 16.94
CA LYS A 88 15.67 -21.06 17.11
C LYS A 88 15.65 -20.30 15.79
N GLU A 89 16.11 -20.91 14.69
CA GLU A 89 16.06 -20.30 13.36
C GLU A 89 14.63 -20.00 12.92
N LYS A 90 13.69 -20.91 13.18
CA LYS A 90 12.27 -20.66 12.92
C LYS A 90 11.76 -19.43 13.69
N SER A 91 12.09 -19.32 14.98
CA SER A 91 11.69 -18.18 15.81
C SER A 91 12.26 -16.86 15.29
N GLN A 92 13.53 -16.85 14.87
CA GLN A 92 14.17 -15.68 14.27
C GLN A 92 13.55 -15.30 12.93
N PHE A 93 13.24 -16.30 12.09
CA PHE A 93 12.53 -16.10 10.84
C PHE A 93 11.14 -15.50 11.07
N ASP A 94 10.36 -16.05 12.00
CA ASP A 94 9.02 -15.55 12.34
C ASP A 94 9.09 -14.09 12.83
N ALA A 95 10.07 -13.75 13.68
CA ALA A 95 10.28 -12.39 14.15
C ALA A 95 10.66 -11.42 13.00
N ALA A 96 11.55 -11.84 12.10
CA ALA A 96 11.95 -11.06 10.93
C ALA A 96 10.77 -10.85 9.96
N LEU A 97 9.97 -11.89 9.75
CA LEU A 97 8.77 -11.83 8.93
C LEU A 97 7.74 -10.87 9.51
N GLN A 98 7.46 -10.96 10.81
CA GLN A 98 6.56 -10.03 11.50
C GLN A 98 7.05 -8.59 11.38
N LYS A 99 8.35 -8.34 11.62
CA LYS A 99 8.94 -7.00 11.45
C LYS A 99 8.76 -6.48 10.01
N GLN A 100 8.99 -7.32 9.00
CA GLN A 100 8.82 -6.94 7.61
C GLN A 100 7.34 -6.68 7.26
N MET A 101 6.42 -7.46 7.83
CA MET A 101 4.97 -7.23 7.69
C MET A 101 4.58 -5.89 8.30
N THR A 102 4.93 -5.63 9.56
CA THR A 102 4.68 -4.34 10.23
C THR A 102 5.23 -3.18 9.40
N GLN A 103 6.51 -3.22 9.02
CA GLN A 103 7.14 -2.12 8.27
C GLN A 103 6.48 -1.85 6.92
N ARG A 104 6.16 -2.90 6.14
CA ARG A 104 5.61 -2.74 4.79
C ARG A 104 4.10 -2.53 4.77
N VAL A 105 3.38 -3.07 5.74
CA VAL A 105 1.92 -3.02 5.78
C VAL A 105 1.44 -1.82 6.57
N ASP A 106 2.05 -1.49 7.71
CA ASP A 106 1.57 -0.37 8.53
C ASP A 106 1.90 0.98 7.89
N GLY A 107 3.06 1.10 7.21
CA GLY A 107 3.35 2.26 6.38
C GLY A 107 2.29 2.48 5.29
N LYS A 108 1.90 1.40 4.59
CA LYS A 108 0.85 1.43 3.56
C LYS A 108 -0.54 1.69 4.14
N ARG A 109 -0.85 1.19 5.35
CA ARG A 109 -2.12 1.47 6.05
C ARG A 109 -2.22 2.95 6.43
N ASN A 110 -1.13 3.52 6.95
CA ASN A 110 -1.07 4.93 7.30
C ASN A 110 -1.21 5.81 6.05
N GLU A 111 -0.50 5.49 4.98
CA GLU A 111 -0.63 6.20 3.70
C GLU A 111 -2.06 6.15 3.16
N LYS A 112 -2.69 4.96 3.17
CA LYS A 112 -4.10 4.79 2.78
C LYS A 112 -5.03 5.69 3.61
N SER A 113 -4.84 5.72 4.94
CA SER A 113 -5.63 6.56 5.85
C SER A 113 -5.45 8.05 5.55
N THR A 114 -4.20 8.50 5.37
CA THR A 114 -3.89 9.89 5.01
C THR A 114 -4.52 10.28 3.67
N LEU A 115 -4.45 9.41 2.66
CA LEU A 115 -5.06 9.66 1.36
C LEU A 115 -6.59 9.75 1.47
N ALA A 116 -7.23 8.85 2.23
CA ALA A 116 -8.67 8.88 2.45
C ALA A 116 -9.13 10.20 3.10
N ASN A 117 -8.42 10.65 4.13
CA ASN A 117 -8.71 11.92 4.79
C ASN A 117 -8.53 13.13 3.86
N LYS A 118 -7.48 13.13 3.03
CA LYS A 118 -7.27 14.18 2.02
C LYS A 118 -8.40 14.19 0.97
N ILE A 119 -8.82 13.03 0.50
CA ILE A 119 -9.94 12.90 -0.45
C ILE A 119 -11.22 13.49 0.17
N GLN A 120 -11.52 13.15 1.42
CA GLN A 120 -12.70 13.69 2.12
C GLN A 120 -12.62 15.22 2.27
N ALA A 121 -11.47 15.75 2.68
CA ALA A 121 -11.26 17.18 2.80
C ALA A 121 -11.42 17.91 1.45
N TYR A 122 -10.91 17.34 0.36
CA TYR A 122 -11.08 17.92 -0.98
C TYR A 122 -12.52 17.84 -1.48
N LYS A 123 -13.25 16.76 -1.18
CA LYS A 123 -14.69 16.68 -1.47
C LYS A 123 -15.47 17.79 -0.77
N GLN A 124 -15.17 18.07 0.50
CA GLN A 124 -15.82 19.17 1.22
C GLN A 124 -15.51 20.52 0.56
N LYS A 125 -14.23 20.77 0.22
CA LYS A 125 -13.85 22.01 -0.48
C LYS A 125 -14.56 22.19 -1.82
N ILE A 126 -14.75 21.10 -2.58
CA ILE A 126 -15.50 21.15 -3.83
C ILE A 126 -16.94 21.61 -3.56
N GLN A 127 -17.62 21.02 -2.57
CA GLN A 127 -18.98 21.42 -2.21
C GLN A 127 -19.07 22.88 -1.77
N ASP A 128 -18.10 23.35 -0.98
CA ASP A 128 -18.07 24.73 -0.51
C ASP A 128 -17.89 25.71 -1.69
N ILE A 129 -16.96 25.39 -2.61
CA ILE A 129 -16.71 26.18 -3.82
C ILE A 129 -17.93 26.16 -4.75
N GLU A 130 -18.59 25.02 -4.94
CA GLU A 130 -19.82 24.92 -5.74
C GLU A 130 -20.94 25.80 -5.14
N ALA A 131 -21.07 25.82 -3.82
CA ALA A 131 -22.03 26.69 -3.15
C ALA A 131 -21.70 28.18 -3.31
N GLU A 132 -20.42 28.55 -3.30
CA GLU A 132 -19.98 29.92 -3.58
C GLU A 132 -20.25 30.33 -5.03
N ILE A 133 -19.97 29.44 -6.00
CA ILE A 133 -20.26 29.66 -7.42
C ILE A 133 -21.75 29.96 -7.62
N ASN A 134 -22.64 29.16 -7.02
CA ASN A 134 -24.08 29.37 -7.15
C ASN A 134 -24.51 30.73 -6.58
N LYS A 135 -23.98 31.13 -5.42
CA LYS A 135 -24.27 32.45 -4.84
C LYS A 135 -23.78 33.60 -5.73
N LEU A 136 -22.65 33.43 -6.40
CA LEU A 136 -22.12 34.44 -7.32
C LEU A 136 -22.97 34.51 -8.58
N GLN A 137 -23.46 33.38 -9.09
CA GLN A 137 -24.37 33.33 -10.24
C GLN A 137 -25.69 34.06 -9.93
N ASP A 138 -26.31 33.78 -8.78
CA ASP A 138 -27.54 34.46 -8.37
C ASP A 138 -27.35 36.00 -8.27
N ARG A 139 -26.18 36.44 -7.79
CA ARG A 139 -25.85 37.86 -7.70
C ARG A 139 -25.61 38.48 -9.08
N LEU A 140 -25.03 37.74 -10.01
CA LEU A 140 -24.80 38.18 -11.38
C LEU A 140 -26.14 38.38 -12.10
N ASP A 141 -27.02 37.39 -12.04
CA ASP A 141 -28.34 37.44 -12.69
C ASP A 141 -29.20 38.60 -12.13
N LYS A 142 -29.09 38.86 -10.82
CA LYS A 142 -29.74 40.01 -10.20
C LYS A 142 -29.15 41.33 -10.68
N ALA A 143 -27.82 41.44 -10.75
CA ALA A 143 -27.17 42.65 -11.24
C ALA A 143 -27.54 42.94 -12.71
N ASP A 144 -27.58 41.92 -13.57
CA ASP A 144 -28.00 42.06 -14.97
C ASP A 144 -29.43 42.57 -15.07
N SER A 145 -30.33 42.05 -14.22
CA SER A 145 -31.73 42.52 -14.16
C SER A 145 -31.83 43.97 -13.69
N GLU A 146 -31.04 44.37 -12.69
CA GLU A 146 -30.99 45.75 -12.20
C GLU A 146 -30.42 46.72 -13.25
N ILE A 147 -29.40 46.29 -14.01
CA ILE A 147 -28.82 47.06 -15.12
C ILE A 147 -29.87 47.27 -16.21
N ALA A 148 -30.52 46.20 -16.68
CA ALA A 148 -31.53 46.30 -17.73
C ALA A 148 -32.69 47.25 -17.36
N ALA A 149 -33.17 47.17 -16.11
CA ALA A 149 -34.22 48.06 -15.61
C ALA A 149 -33.76 49.53 -15.52
N ALA A 150 -32.50 49.76 -15.14
CA ALA A 150 -31.93 51.11 -15.11
C ALA A 150 -31.78 51.70 -16.51
N GLU A 151 -31.30 50.91 -17.48
CA GLU A 151 -31.18 51.30 -18.89
C GLU A 151 -32.55 51.66 -19.48
N GLU A 152 -33.57 50.81 -19.28
CA GLU A 152 -34.93 51.07 -19.75
C GLU A 152 -35.47 52.41 -19.20
N LYS A 153 -35.31 52.64 -17.89
CA LYS A 153 -35.78 53.88 -17.26
C LYS A 153 -35.06 55.13 -17.77
N ILE A 154 -33.77 55.02 -18.05
CA ILE A 154 -32.98 56.11 -18.66
C ILE A 154 -33.49 56.40 -20.08
N HIS A 155 -33.71 55.35 -20.87
CA HIS A 155 -34.28 55.48 -22.21
C HIS A 155 -35.66 56.13 -22.21
N GLU A 156 -36.57 55.67 -21.35
CA GLU A 156 -37.90 56.29 -21.22
C GLU A 156 -37.81 57.77 -20.84
N THR A 157 -36.91 58.11 -19.91
CA THR A 157 -36.74 59.50 -19.46
C THR A 157 -36.24 60.38 -20.60
N LYS A 158 -35.28 59.86 -21.38
CA LYS A 158 -34.77 60.53 -22.58
C LYS A 158 -35.87 60.75 -23.61
N ASP A 159 -36.67 59.74 -23.91
CA ASP A 159 -37.72 59.82 -24.93
C ASP A 159 -38.83 60.78 -24.52
N LYS A 160 -39.22 60.78 -23.23
CA LYS A 160 -40.18 61.75 -22.66
C LYS A 160 -39.66 63.17 -22.77
N PHE A 161 -38.39 63.40 -22.46
CA PHE A 161 -37.75 64.71 -22.58
C PHE A 161 -37.74 65.18 -24.04
N GLU A 162 -37.25 64.36 -24.97
CA GLU A 162 -37.15 64.68 -26.39
C GLU A 162 -38.53 65.00 -26.99
N THR A 163 -39.55 64.22 -26.65
CA THR A 163 -40.94 64.48 -27.08
C THR A 163 -41.45 65.84 -26.58
N THR A 164 -41.18 66.15 -25.31
CA THR A 164 -41.58 67.43 -24.71
C THR A 164 -40.84 68.59 -25.37
N PHE A 165 -39.54 68.45 -25.56
CA PHE A 165 -38.68 69.43 -26.24
C PHE A 165 -39.18 69.72 -27.66
N GLN A 166 -39.42 68.69 -28.47
CA GLN A 166 -39.95 68.84 -29.83
C GLN A 166 -41.32 69.51 -29.85
N SER A 167 -42.20 69.21 -28.89
CA SER A 167 -43.50 69.88 -28.79
C SER A 167 -43.36 71.37 -28.51
N PHE A 168 -42.45 71.77 -27.62
CA PHE A 168 -42.22 73.18 -27.30
C PHE A 168 -41.60 73.94 -28.47
N VAL A 169 -40.62 73.32 -29.15
CA VAL A 169 -40.00 73.91 -30.35
C VAL A 169 -41.04 74.13 -31.44
N LYS A 170 -41.90 73.14 -31.73
CA LYS A 170 -42.96 73.28 -32.74
C LYS A 170 -43.95 74.41 -32.44
N GLU A 171 -44.33 74.58 -31.17
CA GLU A 171 -45.26 75.65 -30.78
C GLU A 171 -44.59 77.02 -30.95
N ILE A 172 -43.33 77.16 -30.53
CA ILE A 172 -42.56 78.40 -30.73
C ILE A 172 -42.37 78.72 -32.22
N GLU A 173 -42.05 77.72 -33.05
CA GLU A 173 -41.92 77.89 -34.50
C GLU A 173 -43.23 78.39 -35.14
N LYS A 174 -44.36 77.79 -34.75
CA LYS A 174 -45.70 78.20 -35.21
C LYS A 174 -46.05 79.62 -34.77
N ASP A 175 -45.72 79.99 -33.55
CA ASP A 175 -45.92 81.35 -33.03
C ASP A 175 -45.04 82.36 -33.79
N LEU A 176 -43.77 82.03 -34.06
CA LEU A 176 -42.87 82.86 -34.86
C LEU A 176 -43.39 83.06 -36.29
N ASP A 177 -43.86 82.01 -36.96
CA ASP A 177 -44.46 82.10 -38.30
C ASP A 177 -45.69 83.01 -38.30
N THR A 178 -46.54 82.88 -37.27
CA THR A 178 -47.74 83.72 -37.12
C THR A 178 -47.35 85.19 -36.91
N LEU A 179 -46.39 85.47 -36.02
CA LEU A 179 -45.91 86.82 -35.75
C LEU A 179 -45.29 87.46 -37.00
N ASN A 180 -44.48 86.71 -37.77
CA ASN A 180 -43.88 87.19 -39.01
C ASN A 180 -44.89 87.45 -40.13
N THR A 181 -46.08 86.83 -40.07
CA THR A 181 -47.13 87.00 -41.09
C THR A 181 -48.08 88.16 -40.76
N VAL A 182 -48.33 88.41 -39.47
CA VAL A 182 -49.36 89.35 -39.00
C VAL A 182 -48.80 90.75 -38.74
N LEU A 183 -47.52 90.87 -38.34
CA LEU A 183 -46.84 92.14 -38.10
C LEU A 183 -46.18 92.67 -39.38
#